data_AF-A0A5J6P6V5-F1
#
_entry.id   AF-A0A5J6P6V5-F1
#
_cell.length_a   1.000
_cell.length_b   1.000
_cell.length_c   1.000
_cell.angle_alpha   90.00
_cell.angle_beta   90.00
_cell.angle_gamma   90.00
#
_symmetry.space_group_name_H-M   'P 1'
#
loop_
_entity.id
_entity.type
_entity.pdbx_description
1 polymer ?
#
loop_
_entity_poly.entity_id
_entity_poly.type
_entity_poly.pdbx_seq_one_letter_code
_entity_poly.pdbx_strand_id
1 'polypeptide(L)'
;MLNGRIFFKGNPWPEGHPIKKFELIAREINGDVWFAVELQSENYYSERNIDDDENSEYASDWEAPIVWGNFHRCSVSTDESQGFKVCAVPDYNKEFLDGFEVEVDTHIDFDEHEWDDFTFRIYLLGHDAVTKHKFRFERIDGGDLFRVIWTGKIALAYVGEYEFKYDFCADISNVPFPTLNPAS
;
A
#
# COMPACT_ATOMS: atom_id res chain seq x y z
N MET A 1 5.15 -17.21 8.95
CA MET A 1 5.93 -16.28 8.10
C MET A 1 4.95 -15.31 7.48
N LEU A 2 5.34 -14.04 7.32
CA LEU A 2 4.54 -13.07 6.57
C LEU A 2 4.27 -13.62 5.16
N ASN A 3 3.03 -13.52 4.70
CA ASN A 3 2.62 -13.98 3.38
C ASN A 3 1.57 -13.02 2.85
N GLY A 4 1.68 -12.59 1.60
CA GLY A 4 0.69 -11.71 1.02
C GLY A 4 0.99 -11.37 -0.43
N ARG A 5 0.01 -10.74 -1.06
CA ARG A 5 0.11 -10.24 -2.44
C ARG A 5 -0.46 -8.85 -2.54
N ILE A 6 0.10 -8.06 -3.44
CA ILE A 6 -0.47 -6.81 -3.92
C ILE A 6 -0.96 -6.98 -5.35
N PHE A 7 -2.17 -6.54 -5.62
CA PHE A 7 -2.86 -6.63 -6.89
C PHE A 7 -3.06 -5.23 -7.44
N PHE A 8 -2.82 -5.06 -8.74
CA PHE A 8 -3.10 -3.83 -9.47
C PHE A 8 -4.14 -4.14 -10.53
N LYS A 9 -5.34 -3.59 -10.39
CA LYS A 9 -6.48 -4.00 -11.20
C LYS A 9 -6.25 -3.66 -12.68
N GLY A 10 -6.41 -4.65 -13.55
CA GLY A 10 -6.25 -4.47 -15.00
C GLY A 10 -4.80 -4.41 -15.48
N ASN A 11 -3.81 -4.62 -14.60
CA ASN A 11 -2.43 -4.77 -15.05
C ASN A 11 -2.21 -6.15 -15.71
N PRO A 12 -1.01 -6.41 -16.28
CA PRO A 12 -0.73 -7.66 -16.98
C PRO A 12 -0.65 -8.92 -16.10
N TRP A 13 -0.62 -8.78 -14.77
CA TRP A 13 -0.53 -9.87 -13.79
C TRP A 13 -1.78 -9.93 -12.92
N PRO A 14 -2.90 -10.52 -13.41
CA PRO A 14 -4.13 -10.66 -12.63
C PRO A 14 -3.95 -11.49 -11.35
N GLU A 15 -2.92 -12.33 -11.28
CA GLU A 15 -2.53 -13.09 -10.09
C GLU A 15 -1.89 -12.24 -8.97
N GLY A 16 -1.61 -10.96 -9.25
CA GLY A 16 -0.92 -10.05 -8.33
C GLY A 16 0.55 -10.39 -8.14
N HIS A 17 1.21 -9.63 -7.27
CA HIS A 17 2.64 -9.71 -7.02
C HIS A 17 2.90 -10.12 -5.57
N PRO A 18 3.77 -11.10 -5.31
CA PRO A 18 4.16 -11.46 -3.94
C PRO A 18 4.69 -10.26 -3.17
N ILE A 19 4.38 -10.19 -1.88
CA ILE A 19 4.93 -9.17 -1.00
C ILE A 19 6.25 -9.68 -0.43
N LYS A 20 7.32 -8.93 -0.70
CA LYS A 20 8.68 -9.18 -0.21
C LYS A 20 8.85 -8.69 1.22
N LYS A 21 8.34 -7.50 1.50
CA LYS A 21 8.47 -6.80 2.78
C LYS A 21 7.14 -6.14 3.11
N PHE A 22 6.70 -6.31 4.36
CA PHE A 22 5.63 -5.51 4.93
C PHE A 22 5.96 -5.21 6.39
N GLU A 23 6.03 -3.93 6.73
CA GLU A 23 6.25 -3.44 8.08
C GLU A 23 5.09 -2.55 8.49
N LEU A 24 4.54 -2.82 9.66
CA LEU A 24 3.52 -2.03 10.32
C LEU A 24 4.07 -1.61 11.67
N ILE A 25 4.27 -0.32 11.85
CA ILE A 25 4.96 0.24 13.02
C ILE A 25 3.95 1.06 13.80
N ALA A 26 3.76 0.73 15.09
CA ALA A 26 2.96 1.53 16.00
C ALA A 26 3.87 2.48 16.81
N ARG A 27 3.48 3.76 16.87
CA ARG A 27 4.15 4.80 17.66
C ARG A 27 3.14 5.49 18.57
N GLU A 28 3.56 5.83 19.79
CA GLU A 28 2.80 6.75 20.64
C GLU A 28 3.19 8.19 20.31
N ILE A 29 2.21 9.03 19.95
CA ILE A 29 2.39 10.47 19.73
C ILE A 29 1.29 11.21 20.49
N ASN A 30 1.68 12.02 21.48
CA ASN A 30 0.77 12.85 22.29
C ASN A 30 -0.39 12.06 22.93
N GLY A 31 -0.16 10.81 23.37
CA GLY A 31 -1.18 9.95 23.98
C GLY A 31 -2.07 9.20 22.99
N ASP A 32 -1.83 9.35 21.69
CA ASP A 32 -2.47 8.60 20.61
C ASP A 32 -1.53 7.58 19.98
N VAL A 33 -2.08 6.49 19.45
CA VAL A 33 -1.36 5.52 18.62
C VAL A 33 -1.45 5.92 17.17
N TRP A 34 -0.30 5.96 16.52
CA TRP A 34 -0.13 6.23 15.09
C TRP A 34 0.53 5.05 14.41
N PHE A 35 0.06 4.71 13.21
CA PHE A 35 0.67 3.69 12.38
C PHE A 35 1.47 4.31 11.25
N ALA A 36 2.68 3.77 11.04
CA ALA A 36 3.47 3.94 9.84
C ALA A 36 3.60 2.58 9.13
N VAL A 37 3.62 2.61 7.80
CA VAL A 37 3.57 1.40 6.97
C VAL A 37 4.66 1.46 5.91
N GLU A 38 5.30 0.32 5.64
CA GLU A 38 6.13 0.10 4.46
C GLU A 38 5.74 -1.23 3.81
N LEU A 39 5.47 -1.21 2.51
CA LEU A 39 5.21 -2.38 1.68
C LEU A 39 6.15 -2.37 0.48
N GLN A 40 6.71 -3.53 0.17
CA GLN A 40 7.47 -3.77 -1.05
C GLN A 40 7.02 -5.08 -1.68
N SER A 41 6.71 -5.05 -2.98
CA SER A 41 6.50 -6.29 -3.74
C SER A 41 7.83 -6.93 -4.11
N GLU A 42 7.81 -8.23 -4.43
CA GLU A 42 8.85 -8.81 -5.27
C GLU A 42 8.82 -8.17 -6.67
N ASN A 43 9.83 -8.50 -7.48
CA ASN A 43 9.84 -8.05 -8.86
C ASN A 43 8.61 -8.58 -9.60
N TYR A 44 8.04 -7.78 -10.51
CA TYR A 44 6.81 -8.14 -11.24
C TYR A 44 6.95 -9.43 -12.06
N TYR A 45 8.16 -9.72 -12.54
CA TYR A 45 8.52 -10.93 -13.28
C TYR A 45 9.07 -12.07 -12.40
N SER A 46 8.90 -12.00 -11.07
CA SER A 46 9.47 -12.98 -10.13
C SER A 46 8.90 -14.40 -10.29
N GLU A 47 7.62 -14.51 -10.65
CA GLU A 47 6.92 -15.80 -10.79
C GLU A 47 6.48 -16.08 -12.22
N ARG A 48 6.19 -15.04 -13.01
CA ARG A 48 5.81 -15.14 -14.42
C ARG A 48 6.45 -14.03 -15.23
N ASN A 49 7.28 -14.40 -16.19
CA ASN A 49 7.72 -13.49 -17.24
C ASN A 49 6.63 -13.37 -18.31
N ILE A 50 6.45 -12.17 -18.86
CA ILE A 50 5.61 -11.94 -20.03
C ILE A 50 6.56 -11.55 -21.16
N ASP A 51 6.69 -12.42 -22.16
CA ASP A 51 7.46 -12.10 -23.35
C ASP A 51 6.66 -11.10 -24.17
N ASP A 52 7.11 -9.84 -24.13
CA ASP A 52 6.52 -8.72 -24.84
C ASP A 52 7.37 -8.40 -26.07
N ASP A 53 6.76 -8.41 -27.26
CA ASP A 53 7.43 -7.94 -28.49
C ASP A 53 7.48 -6.41 -28.45
N GLU A 54 8.61 -5.81 -28.81
CA GLU A 54 8.79 -4.36 -28.92
C GLU A 54 7.77 -3.71 -29.88
N ASN A 55 7.13 -4.50 -30.75
CA ASN A 55 6.08 -4.05 -31.68
C ASN A 55 4.64 -4.18 -31.14
N SER A 56 4.44 -4.65 -29.90
CA SER A 56 3.10 -4.75 -29.31
C SER A 56 2.54 -3.36 -29.02
N GLU A 57 1.33 -3.09 -29.51
CA GLU A 57 0.61 -1.85 -29.22
C GLU A 57 -0.33 -2.04 -28.02
N TYR A 58 -0.15 -1.21 -26.99
CA TYR A 58 -1.00 -1.18 -25.80
C TYR A 58 -1.79 0.14 -25.73
N ALA A 59 -2.95 0.10 -25.08
CA ALA A 59 -3.80 1.28 -24.93
C ALA A 59 -3.17 2.33 -24.00
N SER A 60 -2.40 1.91 -23.00
CA SER A 60 -1.61 2.77 -22.13
C SER A 60 -0.44 2.00 -21.50
N ASP A 61 0.42 2.73 -20.79
CA ASP A 61 1.52 2.17 -19.99
C ASP A 61 1.04 1.17 -18.93
N TRP A 62 -0.21 1.30 -18.45
CA TRP A 62 -0.78 0.40 -17.46
C TRP A 62 -0.94 -1.03 -17.97
N GLU A 63 -1.30 -1.21 -19.24
CA GLU A 63 -1.47 -2.51 -19.87
C GLU A 63 -0.18 -3.10 -20.46
N ALA A 64 0.91 -2.32 -20.54
CA ALA A 64 2.15 -2.71 -21.22
C ALA A 64 3.15 -3.44 -20.28
N PRO A 65 3.32 -4.77 -20.37
CA PRO A 65 4.22 -5.53 -19.48
C PRO A 65 5.66 -5.01 -19.46
N ILE A 66 6.18 -4.57 -20.62
CA ILE A 66 7.53 -4.00 -20.71
C ILE A 66 7.74 -2.78 -19.81
N VAL A 67 6.71 -1.92 -19.67
CA VAL A 67 6.79 -0.73 -18.82
C VAL A 67 6.93 -1.14 -17.36
N TRP A 68 6.07 -2.03 -16.88
CA TRP A 68 6.16 -2.60 -15.54
C TRP A 68 7.53 -3.22 -15.30
N GLY A 69 8.00 -4.05 -16.24
CA GLY A 69 9.32 -4.71 -16.17
C GLY A 69 10.48 -3.74 -15.94
N ASN A 70 10.45 -2.54 -16.56
CA ASN A 70 11.47 -1.51 -16.42
C ASN A 70 11.51 -0.86 -15.02
N PHE A 71 10.40 -0.83 -14.30
CA PHE A 71 10.34 -0.32 -12.92
C PHE A 71 10.53 -1.41 -11.86
N HIS A 72 10.59 -2.66 -12.31
CA HIS A 72 10.90 -3.87 -11.55
C HIS A 72 9.90 -4.27 -10.46
N ARG A 73 9.52 -3.38 -9.55
CA ARG A 73 8.69 -3.69 -8.37
C ARG A 73 7.98 -2.46 -7.82
N CYS A 74 6.95 -2.71 -7.01
CA CYS A 74 6.24 -1.67 -6.28
C CYS A 74 6.83 -1.46 -4.87
N SER A 75 6.83 -0.21 -4.42
CA SER A 75 6.86 0.12 -2.98
C SER A 75 5.81 1.16 -2.64
N VAL A 76 5.12 0.97 -1.50
CA VAL A 76 4.20 1.95 -0.92
C VAL A 76 4.56 2.14 0.54
N SER A 77 4.77 3.37 0.98
CA SER A 77 5.10 3.65 2.38
C SER A 77 4.47 4.95 2.86
N THR A 78 4.25 5.06 4.15
CA THR A 78 4.04 6.37 4.77
C THR A 78 5.35 7.17 4.75
N ASP A 79 5.30 8.50 4.78
CA ASP A 79 6.49 9.30 5.06
C ASP A 79 7.07 8.92 6.44
N GLU A 80 8.39 8.84 6.62
CA GLU A 80 8.97 8.43 7.92
C GLU A 80 8.58 9.34 9.09
N SER A 81 8.26 10.61 8.78
CA SER A 81 7.81 11.63 9.72
C SER A 81 6.29 11.65 9.92
N GLN A 82 5.52 10.92 9.10
CA GLN A 82 4.07 10.92 9.13
C GLN A 82 3.50 9.50 9.16
N GLY A 83 2.47 9.31 9.96
CA GLY A 83 1.66 8.10 9.94
C GLY A 83 0.21 8.51 9.86
N PHE A 84 -0.67 7.59 10.21
CA PHE A 84 -2.07 7.91 10.44
C PHE A 84 -2.48 7.53 11.85
N LYS A 85 -3.28 8.39 12.47
CA LYS A 85 -3.83 8.16 13.82
C LYS A 85 -4.80 6.98 13.79
N VAL A 86 -4.71 6.14 14.81
CA VAL A 86 -5.52 4.92 14.97
C VAL A 86 -6.51 5.07 16.12
N CYS A 87 -6.00 5.25 17.34
CA CYS A 87 -6.81 5.36 18.56
C CYS A 87 -6.01 6.04 19.67
N ALA A 88 -6.64 6.25 20.83
CA ALA A 88 -5.90 6.63 22.04
C ALA A 88 -5.11 5.43 22.59
N VAL A 89 -3.98 5.66 23.26
CA VAL A 89 -3.15 4.60 23.85
C VAL A 89 -3.92 3.65 24.78
N PRO A 90 -4.82 4.12 25.68
CA PRO A 90 -5.57 3.22 26.56
C PRO A 90 -6.48 2.23 25.82
N ASP A 91 -6.92 2.59 24.61
CA ASP A 91 -7.80 1.75 23.80
C ASP A 91 -7.01 0.76 22.92
N TYR A 92 -5.69 0.93 22.81
CA TYR A 92 -4.86 0.15 21.91
C TYR A 92 -4.58 -1.26 22.45
N ASN A 93 -5.31 -2.23 21.90
CA ASN A 93 -5.15 -3.65 22.19
C ASN A 93 -5.59 -4.50 20.98
N LYS A 94 -5.42 -5.82 21.08
CA LYS A 94 -5.70 -6.74 19.97
C LYS A 94 -7.19 -6.84 19.68
N GLU A 95 -8.03 -6.70 20.70
CA GLU A 95 -9.49 -6.74 20.59
C GLU A 95 -10.04 -5.50 19.88
N PHE A 96 -9.44 -4.33 20.13
CA PHE A 96 -9.74 -3.11 19.38
C PHE A 96 -9.34 -3.24 17.90
N LEU A 97 -8.14 -3.77 17.63
CA LEU A 97 -7.64 -3.86 16.25
C LEU A 97 -8.39 -4.92 15.42
N ASP A 98 -9.01 -5.91 16.07
CA ASP A 98 -9.79 -6.93 15.37
C ASP A 98 -11.08 -6.36 14.77
N GLY A 99 -11.17 -6.34 13.44
CA GLY A 99 -12.26 -5.72 12.69
C GLY A 99 -12.12 -4.20 12.55
N PHE A 100 -11.03 -3.60 13.02
CA PHE A 100 -10.80 -2.17 12.85
C PHE A 100 -10.64 -1.82 11.37
N GLU A 101 -11.31 -0.75 10.95
CA GLU A 101 -11.19 -0.17 9.62
C GLU A 101 -10.84 1.32 9.75
N VAL A 102 -9.92 1.77 8.90
CA VAL A 102 -9.53 3.19 8.83
C VAL A 102 -9.34 3.60 7.37
N GLU A 103 -9.81 4.81 7.06
CA GLU A 103 -9.59 5.46 5.79
C GLU A 103 -8.62 6.63 5.97
N VAL A 104 -7.66 6.77 5.06
CA VAL A 104 -6.61 7.79 5.09
C VAL A 104 -6.56 8.46 3.72
N ASP A 105 -6.25 9.76 3.68
CA ASP A 105 -6.16 10.54 2.45
C ASP A 105 -7.48 10.53 1.65
N THR A 106 -8.61 10.81 2.32
CA THR A 106 -9.97 10.76 1.71
C THR A 106 -10.48 12.07 1.14
N HIS A 107 -9.95 13.21 1.60
CA HIS A 107 -10.44 14.56 1.29
C HIS A 107 -9.38 15.38 0.54
N ILE A 108 -8.85 14.82 -0.54
CA ILE A 108 -7.83 15.52 -1.31
C ILE A 108 -8.50 16.37 -2.39
N ASP A 109 -8.14 17.66 -2.39
CA ASP A 109 -8.38 18.56 -3.50
C ASP A 109 -7.28 18.33 -4.55
N PHE A 110 -7.68 17.83 -5.72
CA PHE A 110 -6.74 17.50 -6.79
C PHE A 110 -6.39 18.70 -7.67
N ASP A 111 -7.11 19.83 -7.53
CA ASP A 111 -6.92 21.01 -8.37
C ASP A 111 -5.63 21.76 -8.04
N GLU A 112 -5.10 21.60 -6.82
CA GLU A 112 -3.90 22.32 -6.34
C GLU A 112 -2.59 21.52 -6.51
N HIS A 113 -2.63 20.27 -6.99
CA HIS A 113 -1.45 19.40 -7.13
C HIS A 113 -0.63 19.24 -5.83
N GLU A 114 -1.25 19.42 -4.66
CA GLU A 114 -0.63 19.32 -3.34
C GLU A 114 -0.45 17.87 -2.89
N TRP A 115 0.16 17.03 -3.74
CA TRP A 115 0.41 15.63 -3.38
C TRP A 115 1.49 15.49 -2.31
N ASP A 116 2.29 16.55 -2.11
CA ASP A 116 3.27 16.63 -1.03
C ASP A 116 2.61 16.46 0.36
N ASP A 117 1.30 16.67 0.47
CA ASP A 117 0.57 16.49 1.74
C ASP A 117 0.00 15.09 1.94
N PHE A 118 0.13 14.19 0.96
CA PHE A 118 -0.38 12.82 1.14
C PHE A 118 0.44 12.08 2.19
N THR A 119 -0.26 11.31 3.02
CA THR A 119 0.36 10.46 4.03
C THR A 119 1.28 9.42 3.40
N PHE A 120 0.93 8.96 2.19
CA PHE A 120 1.63 7.89 1.49
C PHE A 120 2.40 8.35 0.25
N ARG A 121 3.50 7.63 -0.03
CA ARG A 121 4.27 7.69 -1.27
C ARG A 121 4.23 6.33 -1.96
N ILE A 122 4.24 6.35 -3.28
CA ILE A 122 4.33 5.13 -4.09
C ILE A 122 5.46 5.25 -5.11
N TYR A 123 6.13 4.14 -5.32
CA TYR A 123 6.91 3.86 -6.53
C TYR A 123 6.27 2.66 -7.22
N LEU A 124 5.75 2.84 -8.44
CA LEU A 124 5.05 1.78 -9.17
C LEU A 124 5.56 1.67 -10.61
N LEU A 125 5.24 2.67 -11.43
CA LEU A 125 5.76 2.86 -12.79
C LEU A 125 6.60 4.16 -12.84
N GLY A 126 7.28 4.44 -11.73
CA GLY A 126 7.93 5.72 -11.44
C GLY A 126 7.44 6.28 -10.11
N HIS A 127 7.72 7.57 -9.87
CA HIS A 127 7.24 8.31 -8.71
C HIS A 127 5.79 8.76 -8.95
N ASP A 128 4.86 7.83 -8.72
CA ASP A 128 3.43 8.02 -8.93
C ASP A 128 2.75 8.59 -7.67
N ALA A 129 1.43 8.80 -7.75
CA ALA A 129 0.63 9.28 -6.62
C ALA A 129 -0.36 8.19 -6.18
N VAL A 130 -0.61 8.11 -4.85
CA VAL A 130 -1.50 7.12 -4.25
C VAL A 130 -2.38 7.76 -3.17
N THR A 131 -3.65 7.38 -3.09
CA THR A 131 -4.64 8.03 -2.22
C THR A 131 -5.79 7.11 -1.84
N LYS A 132 -6.76 7.63 -1.06
CA LYS A 132 -8.01 6.95 -0.68
C LYS A 132 -7.73 5.59 -0.07
N HIS A 133 -6.75 5.55 0.81
CA HIS A 133 -6.31 4.33 1.45
C HIS A 133 -7.39 3.85 2.39
N LYS A 134 -7.65 2.55 2.38
CA LYS A 134 -8.49 1.88 3.36
C LYS A 134 -7.77 0.65 3.88
N PHE A 135 -7.61 0.59 5.19
CA PHE A 135 -7.09 -0.59 5.88
C PHE A 135 -8.21 -1.29 6.63
N ARG A 136 -8.15 -2.62 6.66
CA ARG A 136 -8.96 -3.48 7.49
C ARG A 136 -8.07 -4.53 8.14
N PHE A 137 -8.23 -4.72 9.44
CA PHE A 137 -7.46 -5.65 10.24
C PHE A 137 -8.38 -6.78 10.73
N GLU A 138 -7.96 -8.03 10.54
CA GLU A 138 -8.72 -9.22 10.96
C GLU A 138 -7.81 -10.12 11.79
N ARG A 139 -8.15 -10.38 13.05
CA ARG A 139 -7.34 -11.20 13.93
C ARG A 139 -7.47 -12.68 13.53
N ILE A 140 -6.34 -13.35 13.35
CA ILE A 140 -6.30 -14.76 12.93
C ILE A 140 -6.43 -15.65 14.17
N ASP A 141 -7.50 -16.45 14.21
CA ASP A 141 -7.79 -17.45 15.24
C ASP A 141 -7.71 -16.91 16.69
N GLY A 142 -7.97 -15.61 16.89
CA GLY A 142 -7.83 -14.95 18.20
C GLY A 142 -6.40 -14.86 18.74
N GLY A 143 -5.39 -15.13 17.90
CA GLY A 143 -3.98 -15.12 18.25
C GLY A 143 -3.35 -13.72 18.21
N ASP A 144 -2.05 -13.67 17.92
CA ASP A 144 -1.25 -12.43 17.89
C ASP A 144 -0.94 -11.96 16.47
N LEU A 145 -1.59 -12.59 15.49
CA LEU A 145 -1.39 -12.36 14.07
C LEU A 145 -2.67 -11.83 13.45
N PHE A 146 -2.51 -10.97 12.47
CA PHE A 146 -3.58 -10.32 11.74
C PHE A 146 -3.43 -10.60 10.25
N ARG A 147 -4.57 -10.66 9.58
CA ARG A 147 -4.69 -10.38 8.16
C ARG A 147 -4.98 -8.88 8.00
N VAL A 148 -4.25 -8.24 7.11
CA VAL A 148 -4.39 -6.83 6.76
C VAL A 148 -4.81 -6.76 5.31
N ILE A 149 -5.98 -6.18 5.07
CA ILE A 149 -6.47 -5.86 3.74
C ILE A 149 -6.29 -4.36 3.55
N TRP A 150 -5.53 -3.97 2.53
CA TRP A 150 -5.20 -2.58 2.25
C TRP A 150 -5.54 -2.24 0.81
N THR A 151 -6.47 -1.32 0.59
CA THR A 151 -6.84 -0.85 -0.75
C THR A 151 -6.53 0.63 -0.91
N GLY A 152 -6.43 1.08 -2.16
CA GLY A 152 -6.37 2.50 -2.47
C GLY A 152 -6.42 2.75 -3.96
N LYS A 153 -6.26 4.02 -4.34
CA LYS A 153 -6.26 4.47 -5.73
C LYS A 153 -4.92 5.05 -6.13
N ILE A 154 -4.60 4.93 -7.42
CA ILE A 154 -3.33 5.36 -8.01
C ILE A 154 -3.62 6.25 -9.22
N ALA A 155 -2.79 7.29 -9.37
CA ALA A 155 -2.65 8.08 -10.58
C ALA A 155 -1.22 7.90 -11.10
N LEU A 156 -1.05 7.73 -12.42
CA LEU A 156 0.28 7.62 -13.06
C LEU A 156 0.92 9.00 -13.24
N ALA A 157 1.09 9.67 -12.10
CA ALA A 157 1.58 11.02 -11.99
C ALA A 157 2.96 11.21 -12.62
N TYR A 158 3.80 10.17 -12.59
CA TYR A 158 5.14 10.22 -13.16
C TYR A 158 5.14 10.56 -14.66
N VAL A 159 4.12 10.11 -15.40
CA VAL A 159 3.94 10.35 -16.83
C VAL A 159 2.90 11.45 -17.13
N GLY A 160 2.47 12.20 -16.11
CA GLY A 160 1.54 13.32 -16.26
C GLY A 160 0.06 12.94 -16.22
N GLU A 161 -0.30 11.71 -15.80
CA GLU A 161 -1.70 11.32 -15.60
C GLU A 161 -2.12 11.51 -14.14
N TYR A 162 -2.90 12.56 -13.87
CA TYR A 162 -3.25 12.98 -12.50
C TYR A 162 -4.60 12.46 -12.01
N GLU A 163 -5.35 11.76 -12.87
CA GLU A 163 -6.62 11.14 -12.49
C GLU A 163 -6.37 9.82 -11.73
N PHE A 164 -6.93 9.72 -10.51
CA PHE A 164 -6.86 8.51 -9.68
C PHE A 164 -7.83 7.41 -10.16
N LYS A 165 -7.56 6.87 -11.35
CA LYS A 165 -8.41 5.88 -12.02
C LYS A 165 -8.01 4.42 -11.78
N TYR A 166 -6.79 4.17 -11.29
CA TYR A 166 -6.29 2.82 -11.06
C TYR A 166 -6.52 2.39 -9.60
N ASP A 167 -6.77 1.10 -9.38
CA ASP A 167 -7.02 0.51 -8.07
C ASP A 167 -5.91 -0.47 -7.69
N PHE A 168 -5.50 -0.46 -6.42
CA PHE A 168 -4.72 -1.55 -5.83
C PHE A 168 -5.42 -2.18 -4.64
N CYS A 169 -5.05 -3.43 -4.36
CA CYS A 169 -5.43 -4.17 -3.16
C CYS A 169 -4.23 -4.99 -2.70
N ALA A 170 -3.82 -4.87 -1.45
CA ALA A 170 -2.89 -5.78 -0.79
C ALA A 170 -3.64 -6.63 0.22
N ASP A 171 -3.38 -7.93 0.20
CA ASP A 171 -3.91 -8.91 1.15
C ASP A 171 -2.72 -9.60 1.81
N ILE A 172 -2.47 -9.26 3.07
CA ILE A 172 -1.29 -9.68 3.83
C ILE A 172 -1.75 -10.45 5.05
N SER A 173 -1.31 -11.68 5.20
CA SER A 173 -1.56 -12.53 6.36
C SER A 173 -0.32 -12.68 7.24
N ASN A 174 -0.54 -13.07 8.49
CA ASN A 174 0.49 -13.28 9.49
C ASN A 174 1.26 -12.00 9.87
N VAL A 175 0.59 -10.84 9.83
CA VAL A 175 1.14 -9.58 10.34
C VAL A 175 1.07 -9.62 11.86
N PRO A 176 2.19 -9.49 12.59
CA PRO A 176 2.13 -9.47 14.05
C PRO A 176 1.40 -8.22 14.55
N PHE A 177 0.72 -8.34 15.69
CA PHE A 177 0.23 -7.17 16.43
C PHE A 177 1.39 -6.18 16.64
N PRO A 178 1.29 -4.92 16.18
CA PRO A 178 2.42 -4.01 16.23
C PRO A 178 2.65 -3.53 17.67
N THR A 179 3.83 -3.82 18.21
CA THR A 179 4.23 -3.34 19.52
C THR A 179 4.32 -1.82 19.52
N LEU A 180 3.70 -1.18 20.51
CA LEU A 180 3.76 0.26 20.67
C LEU A 180 5.17 0.69 21.06
N ASN A 181 5.85 1.41 20.17
CA ASN A 181 7.14 2.02 20.47
C ASN A 181 6.91 3.42 21.05
N PRO A 182 7.65 3.81 22.11
CA PRO A 182 7.67 5.20 22.56
C PRO A 182 8.15 6.09 21.40
N ALA A 183 7.59 7.30 21.25
CA ALA A 183 8.18 8.29 20.35
C ALA A 183 9.64 8.57 20.76
N SER A 184 10.52 8.58 19.75
CA SER A 184 11.92 9.00 19.86
C SER A 184 12.06 10.47 20.26
#